data_AF-A0A7V4ARB7-F1
#
_entry.id   AF-A0A7V4ARB7-F1
#
_cell.length_a   1.000
_cell.length_b   1.000
_cell.length_c   1.000
_cell.angle_alpha   90.00
_cell.angle_beta   90.00
_cell.angle_gamma   90.00
#
_symmetry.space_group_name_H-M   'P 1'
#
loop_
_entity.id
_entity.type
_entity.pdbx_description
1 polymer ?
#
loop_
_entity_poly.entity_id
_entity_poly.type
_entity_poly.pdbx_seq_one_letter_code
_entity_poly.pdbx_strand_id
1 'polypeptide(L)' 'GMDSLLSIVQMPGGVPVGTLAIGRAGAVNAALLAAAILALTRPDLQSRLEELRENTAREVQSCPDPRTAG' A
#
# COMPACT_ATOMS: atom_id res chain seq x y z
N GLY A 1 5.67 -11.91 14.27
CA GLY A 1 5.90 -11.01 13.13
C GLY A 1 6.67 -11.70 12.03
N MET A 2 7.95 -12.03 12.26
CA MET A 2 8.79 -12.72 11.27
C MET A 2 8.29 -14.14 10.95
N ASP A 3 7.89 -14.88 11.98
CA ASP A 3 7.19 -16.16 11.87
C ASP A 3 5.90 -16.06 11.03
N SER A 4 5.09 -15.03 11.29
CA SER A 4 3.87 -14.75 10.52
C SER A 4 4.18 -14.38 9.07
N LEU A 5 5.27 -13.63 8.82
CA LEU A 5 5.69 -13.28 7.47
C LEU A 5 6.13 -14.52 6.70
N LEU A 6 6.99 -15.35 7.29
CA LEU A 6 7.49 -16.56 6.66
C LEU A 6 6.39 -17.61 6.43
N SER A 7 5.40 -17.71 7.32
CA SER A 7 4.27 -18.64 7.12
C SER A 7 3.31 -18.21 6.01
N ILE A 8 3.34 -16.94 5.59
CA ILE A 8 2.48 -16.40 4.52
C ILE A 8 3.24 -16.29 3.20
N VAL A 9 4.46 -15.75 3.20
CA VAL A 9 5.19 -15.42 1.96
C VAL A 9 5.81 -16.63 1.27
N GLN A 10 6.12 -17.70 2.01
CA GLN A 10 6.83 -18.87 1.50
C GLN A 10 5.87 -19.91 0.88
N MET A 11 4.95 -19.45 0.03
CA MET A 11 4.04 -20.38 -0.66
C MET A 11 4.79 -21.20 -1.73
N PRO A 12 4.49 -22.51 -1.84
CA PRO A 12 5.07 -23.32 -2.90
C PRO A 12 4.60 -22.85 -4.28
N GLY A 13 5.40 -23.15 -5.32
CA GLY A 13 5.05 -22.83 -6.70
C GLY A 13 3.68 -23.40 -7.10
N GLY A 14 2.87 -22.59 -7.77
CA GLY A 14 1.51 -22.95 -8.22
C GLY A 14 0.38 -22.30 -7.42
N VAL A 15 0.65 -21.75 -6.22
CA VAL A 15 -0.34 -21.03 -5.41
C VAL A 15 0.24 -19.67 -4.96
N PRO A 16 0.16 -18.63 -5.80
CA PRO A 16 0.81 -17.35 -5.49
C PRO A 16 0.05 -16.59 -4.39
N VAL A 17 0.80 -15.97 -3.47
CA VAL A 17 0.27 -15.06 -2.45
C VAL A 17 1.07 -13.76 -2.44
N GLY A 18 0.41 -12.65 -2.80
CA GLY A 18 1.00 -11.32 -2.71
C GLY A 18 1.10 -10.88 -1.25
N THR A 19 2.29 -10.98 -0.65
CA THR A 19 2.52 -10.64 0.76
C THR A 19 3.03 -9.22 0.92
N LEU A 20 2.51 -8.49 1.90
CA LEU A 20 2.86 -7.10 2.21
C LEU A 20 3.64 -7.03 3.54
N ALA A 21 4.08 -5.83 3.93
CA ALA A 21 4.85 -5.61 5.16
C ALA A 21 4.16 -6.14 6.44
N ILE A 22 4.91 -6.34 7.52
CA ILE A 22 4.34 -6.75 8.82
C ILE A 22 3.58 -5.58 9.46
N GLY A 23 2.43 -5.88 10.08
CA GLY A 23 1.69 -4.93 10.92
C GLY A 23 0.86 -3.91 10.14
N ARG A 24 0.64 -2.72 10.73
CA ARG A 24 -0.29 -1.71 10.20
C ARG A 24 0.07 -1.24 8.78
N ALA A 25 1.35 -1.02 8.51
CA ALA A 25 1.81 -0.62 7.17
C ALA A 25 1.42 -1.66 6.10
N GLY A 26 1.54 -2.95 6.44
CA GLY A 26 1.10 -4.05 5.59
C GLY A 26 -0.39 -4.05 5.33
N ALA A 27 -1.20 -3.87 6.37
CA ALA A 27 -2.65 -3.83 6.25
C ALA A 27 -3.12 -2.69 5.34
N VAL A 28 -2.56 -1.49 5.51
CA VAL A 28 -2.86 -0.33 4.64
C VAL A 28 -2.45 -0.63 3.20
N ASN A 29 -1.24 -1.13 2.98
CA ASN A 29 -0.75 -1.42 1.64
C ASN A 29 -1.50 -2.57 0.96
N ALA A 30 -1.98 -3.56 1.71
CA ALA A 30 -2.82 -4.63 1.18
C ALA A 30 -4.17 -4.09 0.70
N ALA A 31 -4.79 -3.19 1.47
CA ALA A 31 -6.01 -2.52 1.05
C ALA A 31 -5.79 -1.64 -0.20
N LEU A 32 -4.69 -0.90 -0.27
CA LEU A 32 -4.33 -0.10 -1.45
C LEU A 32 -4.03 -0.97 -2.68
N LEU A 33 -3.34 -2.11 -2.51
CA LEU A 33 -3.08 -3.06 -3.59
C LEU A 33 -4.39 -3.67 -4.11
N ALA A 34 -5.29 -4.08 -3.22
CA ALA A 34 -6.63 -4.56 -3.59
C ALA A 34 -7.42 -3.48 -4.33
N ALA A 35 -7.40 -2.23 -3.85
CA ALA A 35 -8.04 -1.10 -4.54
C ALA A 35 -7.44 -0.87 -5.94
N ALA A 36 -6.12 -0.98 -6.09
CA ALA A 36 -5.45 -0.87 -7.39
C ALA A 36 -5.87 -1.98 -8.37
N ILE A 37 -6.04 -3.21 -7.89
CA ILE A 37 -6.56 -4.32 -8.71
C ILE A 37 -7.99 -4.03 -9.17
N LEU A 38 -8.86 -3.57 -8.26
CA LEU A 38 -10.25 -3.22 -8.59
C LEU A 38 -10.35 -2.04 -9.57
N ALA A 39 -9.46 -1.06 -9.42
CA ALA A 39 -9.41 0.13 -10.27
C ALA A 39 -9.18 -0.18 -11.76
N LEU A 40 -8.59 -1.34 -12.09
CA LEU A 40 -8.41 -1.79 -13.49
C LEU A 40 -9.73 -1.85 -14.29
N THR A 41 -10.86 -1.99 -13.61
CA THR A 41 -12.19 -2.07 -14.24
C THR A 41 -13.18 -1.04 -13.70
N ARG A 42 -12.72 -0.16 -12.81
CA ARG A 42 -13.55 0.82 -12.08
C ARG A 42 -12.89 2.20 -12.15
N PRO A 43 -13.18 2.98 -13.20
CA PRO A 43 -12.53 4.28 -13.42
C PRO A 43 -12.69 5.27 -12.26
N ASP A 44 -13.81 5.21 -11.54
CA ASP A 44 -14.06 6.03 -10.35
C ASP A 44 -13.08 5.71 -9.20
N LEU A 45 -12.75 4.42 -9.00
CA LEU A 45 -11.74 4.01 -8.04
C LEU A 45 -10.34 4.40 -8.48
N GLN A 46 -10.05 4.35 -9.78
CA GLN A 46 -8.78 4.79 -10.32
C GLN A 46 -8.53 6.28 -10.00
N SER A 47 -9.50 7.15 -10.30
CA SER A 47 -9.36 8.59 -10.01
C SER A 47 -9.16 8.86 -8.52
N ARG A 48 -9.89 8.17 -7.63
CA ARG A 48 -9.71 8.31 -6.17
C ARG A 48 -8.34 7.84 -5.70
N LEU A 49 -7.80 6.78 -6.30
CA LEU A 49 -6.48 6.25 -5.95
C LEU A 49 -5.36 7.19 -6.41
N GLU A 50 -5.50 7.81 -7.58
CA GLU A 50 -4.60 8.85 -8.09
C GLU A 50 -4.62 10.08 -7.18
N GLU A 51 -5.81 10.57 -6.84
CA GLU A 51 -5.99 11.71 -5.94
C GLU A 51 -5.36 11.47 -4.55
N LEU A 52 -5.52 10.26 -4.00
CA LEU A 52 -4.86 9.86 -2.76
C LEU A 52 -3.34 9.94 -2.87
N ARG A 53 -2.74 9.42 -3.95
CA ARG A 53 -1.29 9.44 -4.17
C ARG A 53 -0.76 10.86 -4.30
N GLU A 54 -1.46 11.71 -5.05
CA GLU A 54 -1.09 13.12 -5.18
C GLU A 54 -1.18 13.87 -3.85
N ASN A 55 -2.22 13.61 -3.07
CA ASN A 55 -2.38 14.23 -1.75
C ASN A 55 -1.20 13.87 -0.84
N THR A 56 -0.80 12.59 -0.79
CA THR A 56 0.38 12.16 -0.02
C THR A 56 1.67 12.83 -0.51
N ALA A 57 1.85 12.96 -1.83
CA ALA A 57 3.02 13.65 -2.38
C ALA A 57 3.03 15.15 -2.00
N ARG A 58 1.86 15.81 -2.10
CA ARG A 58 1.70 17.22 -1.70
C ARG A 58 1.96 17.44 -0.23
N GLU A 59 1.52 16.53 0.63
CA GLU A 59 1.75 16.59 2.08
C GLU A 59 3.26 16.61 2.39
N VAL A 60 4.03 15.68 1.81
CA VAL A 60 5.49 15.64 2.01
C VAL A 60 6.18 16.88 1.42
N GLN A 61 5.77 17.32 0.22
CA GLN A 61 6.34 18.52 -0.40
C GLN A 61 6.06 19.80 0.39
N SER A 62 4.94 19.87 1.10
CA SER A 62 4.57 21.01 1.93
C SER A 62 5.42 21.15 3.20
N CYS A 63 6.13 20.08 3.60
CA CYS A 63 7.04 20.09 4.75
C CYS A 63 8.39 19.44 4.40
N PRO A 64 9.25 20.13 3.63
CA PRO A 64 10.50 19.56 3.13
C PRO A 64 11.62 19.48 4.18
N ASP A 65 11.59 20.32 5.22
CA ASP A 65 12.57 20.25 6.32
C ASP A 65 11.99 19.48 7.51
N PRO A 66 12.49 18.27 7.81
CA PRO A 66 11.95 17.44 8.89
C PRO A 66 12.14 18.05 10.28
N ARG A 67 12.98 19.09 10.43
CA ARG A 67 13.14 19.83 11.70
C ARG A 67 12.00 20.83 11.95
N THR A 68 11.21 21.11 10.92
CA THR A 68 10.08 22.06 10.98
C THR A 68 8.73 21.35 11.03
N ALA A 69 8.72 20.01 10.90
CA ALA A 69 7.55 19.18 11.15
C ALA A 69 7.33 19.08 12.67
N GLY A 70 6.25 19.68 13.17
CA GLY A 70 5.85 19.66 14.58
C GLY A 70 5.23 18.34 15.04
#